data_AF-A0A935EB82-F1
#
_entry.id   AF-A0A935EB82-F1
#
_cell.length_a   1.000
_cell.length_b   1.000
_cell.length_c   1.000
_cell.angle_alpha   90.00
_cell.angle_beta   90.00
_cell.angle_gamma   90.00
#
_symmetry.space_group_name_H-M   'P 1'
#
loop_
_entity.id
_entity.type
_entity.pdbx_description
1 polymer ?
#
loop_
_entity_poly.entity_id
_entity_poly.type
_entity_poly.pdbx_seq_one_letter_code
_entity_poly.pdbx_strand_id
1 'polypeptide(L)'
;MRALLESVTSALDAAPSPVTFFFRNDDAGWDDPALYRLLETLGAHGITTDLATIPAAVTADQAAHLGRYMRASGAARVHQHGYAHQNHETEGRKCEFGPARSVERRWADIRAGRDRLRDLFHGAVDPVFTPPWNRCDQDTLSILAREGFRILSRDVTATPLALGPLQEVPVAIDWQKSRDR
;
A
#
# COMPACT_ATOMS: atom_id res chain seq x y z
N MET A 1 11.30 -19.56 -5.16
CA MET A 1 9.81 -19.56 -5.17
C MET A 1 9.22 -20.83 -4.55
N ARG A 2 9.49 -22.04 -5.09
CA ARG A 2 8.88 -23.30 -4.60
C ARG A 2 9.15 -23.59 -3.12
N ALA A 3 10.39 -23.42 -2.67
CA ALA A 3 10.76 -23.62 -1.27
C ALA A 3 10.08 -22.62 -0.30
N LEU A 4 9.84 -21.38 -0.74
CA LEU A 4 9.13 -20.39 0.08
C LEU A 4 7.64 -20.74 0.19
N LEU A 5 7.01 -21.16 -0.92
CA LEU A 5 5.63 -21.65 -0.90
C LEU A 5 5.51 -22.88 0.00
N GLU A 6 6.41 -23.85 -0.11
CA GLU A 6 6.45 -25.03 0.77
C GLU A 6 6.59 -24.64 2.25
N SER A 7 7.44 -23.64 2.55
CA SER A 7 7.61 -23.14 3.92
C SER A 7 6.35 -22.45 4.45
N VAL A 8 5.69 -21.63 3.62
CA VAL A 8 4.44 -20.95 3.99
C VAL A 8 3.32 -21.97 4.16
N THR A 9 3.16 -22.92 3.25
CA THR A 9 2.17 -23.99 3.36
C THR A 9 2.39 -24.81 4.62
N SER A 10 3.62 -25.26 4.88
CA SER A 10 3.96 -26.00 6.09
C SER A 10 3.65 -25.20 7.38
N ALA A 11 3.98 -23.91 7.39
CA ALA A 11 3.66 -23.04 8.52
C ALA A 11 2.15 -22.84 8.73
N LEU A 12 1.37 -22.76 7.64
CA LEU A 12 -0.09 -22.66 7.70
C LEU A 12 -0.74 -23.99 8.13
N ASP A 13 -0.24 -25.13 7.65
CA ASP A 13 -0.73 -26.47 8.03
C ASP A 13 -0.44 -26.78 9.51
N ALA A 14 0.68 -26.28 10.03
CA ALA A 14 1.05 -26.42 11.43
C ALA A 14 0.37 -25.40 12.36
N ALA A 15 -0.35 -24.42 11.83
CA ALA A 15 -1.00 -23.40 12.66
C ALA A 15 -2.11 -24.04 13.51
N PRO A 16 -2.16 -23.77 14.84
CA PRO A 16 -3.15 -24.38 15.73
C PRO A 16 -4.60 -23.90 15.48
N SER A 17 -4.75 -22.86 14.66
CA SER A 17 -6.03 -22.24 14.30
C SER A 17 -5.90 -21.53 12.95
N PRO A 18 -7.02 -21.27 12.24
CA PRO A 18 -6.99 -20.52 10.99
C PRO A 18 -6.26 -19.18 11.11
N VAL A 19 -5.36 -18.91 10.16
CA VAL A 19 -4.62 -17.64 10.08
C VAL A 19 -5.32 -16.72 9.09
N THR A 20 -5.61 -15.49 9.51
CA THR A 20 -6.11 -14.45 8.61
C THR A 20 -4.94 -13.68 8.04
N PHE A 21 -4.91 -13.53 6.72
CA PHE A 21 -3.93 -12.72 6.01
C PHE A 21 -4.60 -11.94 4.89
N PHE A 22 -3.90 -10.94 4.37
CA PHE A 22 -4.33 -10.10 3.27
C PHE A 22 -3.25 -10.06 2.19
N PHE A 23 -3.64 -9.75 0.96
CA PHE A 23 -2.70 -9.51 -0.13
C PHE A 23 -2.67 -8.03 -0.44
N ARG A 24 -1.46 -7.48 -0.52
CA ARG A 24 -1.24 -6.10 -0.94
C ARG A 24 -0.34 -6.07 -2.17
N ASN A 25 -0.72 -5.31 -3.17
CA ASN A 25 0.14 -4.98 -4.30
C ASN A 25 0.55 -3.51 -4.19
N ASP A 26 1.86 -3.27 -4.05
CA ASP A 26 2.44 -1.93 -4.04
C ASP A 26 2.63 -1.42 -5.48
N ASP A 27 2.84 -0.12 -5.63
CA ASP A 27 3.13 0.55 -6.91
C ASP A 27 2.05 0.45 -7.99
N ALA A 28 0.77 0.32 -7.61
CA ALA A 28 -0.32 0.43 -8.58
C ALA A 28 -0.28 1.82 -9.26
N GLY A 29 -0.17 1.83 -10.59
CA GLY A 29 0.08 3.00 -11.41
C GLY A 29 1.33 2.91 -12.32
N TRP A 30 2.27 1.99 -12.07
CA TRP A 30 3.46 1.80 -12.90
C TRP A 30 3.46 0.56 -13.81
N ASP A 31 2.97 -0.60 -13.34
CA ASP A 31 2.98 -1.87 -14.11
C ASP A 31 1.57 -2.48 -14.21
N ASP A 32 0.77 -1.96 -15.14
CA ASP A 32 -0.63 -2.37 -15.30
C ASP A 32 -0.80 -3.83 -15.76
N PRO A 33 -0.02 -4.35 -16.74
CA PRO A 33 -0.26 -5.71 -17.22
C PRO A 33 -0.01 -6.78 -16.15
N ALA A 34 1.01 -6.63 -15.31
CA ALA A 34 1.26 -7.58 -14.23
C ALA A 34 0.20 -7.47 -13.13
N LEU A 35 -0.19 -6.24 -12.77
CA LEU A 35 -1.26 -5.99 -11.81
C LEU A 35 -2.58 -6.65 -12.24
N TYR A 36 -3.02 -6.47 -13.48
CA TYR A 36 -4.29 -7.02 -13.93
C TYR A 36 -4.29 -8.55 -13.94
N ARG A 37 -3.19 -9.20 -14.34
CA ARG A 37 -3.05 -10.66 -14.24
C ARG A 37 -3.10 -11.14 -12.79
N LEU A 38 -2.49 -10.41 -11.86
CA LEU A 38 -2.55 -10.73 -10.44
C LEU A 38 -4.00 -10.65 -9.93
N LEU A 39 -4.71 -9.57 -10.27
CA LEU A 39 -6.11 -9.38 -9.89
C LEU A 39 -7.02 -10.47 -10.46
N GLU A 40 -6.88 -10.82 -11.74
CA GLU A 40 -7.64 -11.93 -12.34
C GLU A 40 -7.36 -13.26 -11.64
N THR A 41 -6.09 -13.54 -11.34
CA THR A 41 -5.68 -14.78 -10.68
C THR A 41 -6.25 -14.88 -9.26
N LEU A 42 -6.04 -13.86 -8.42
CA LEU A 42 -6.53 -13.87 -7.04
C LEU A 42 -8.06 -13.77 -6.98
N GLY A 43 -8.66 -12.96 -7.85
CA GLY A 43 -10.11 -12.82 -7.96
C GLY A 43 -10.81 -14.11 -8.36
N ALA A 44 -10.21 -14.95 -9.23
CA ALA A 44 -10.74 -16.27 -9.56
C ALA A 44 -10.81 -17.22 -8.35
N HIS A 45 -10.04 -16.94 -7.29
CA HIS A 45 -10.08 -17.64 -6.01
C HIS A 45 -10.90 -16.92 -4.93
N GLY A 46 -11.61 -15.84 -5.28
CA GLY A 46 -12.39 -15.04 -4.32
C GLY A 46 -11.52 -14.23 -3.35
N ILE A 47 -10.25 -14.01 -3.67
CA ILE A 47 -9.30 -13.29 -2.81
C ILE A 47 -9.32 -11.81 -3.17
N THR A 48 -9.52 -10.95 -2.17
CA THR A 48 -9.44 -9.50 -2.33
C THR A 48 -7.99 -9.02 -2.23
N THR A 49 -7.60 -8.11 -3.13
CA THR A 49 -6.25 -7.50 -3.14
C THR A 49 -6.33 -6.02 -2.78
N ASP A 50 -5.55 -5.60 -1.78
CA ASP A 50 -5.34 -4.19 -1.45
C ASP A 50 -4.30 -3.55 -2.37
N LEU A 51 -4.68 -2.49 -3.08
CA LEU A 51 -3.87 -1.82 -4.09
C LEU A 51 -3.31 -0.52 -3.52
N ALA A 52 -2.06 -0.56 -3.09
CA ALA A 52 -1.27 0.61 -2.75
C ALA A 52 -1.00 1.40 -4.04
N THR A 53 -1.83 2.42 -4.29
CA THR A 53 -1.88 3.16 -5.56
C THR A 53 -1.16 4.49 -5.45
N ILE A 54 -0.21 4.74 -6.36
CA ILE A 54 0.58 5.98 -6.39
C ILE A 54 -0.25 7.09 -7.04
N PRO A 55 -0.68 8.11 -6.28
CA PRO A 55 -1.59 9.13 -6.81
C PRO A 55 -1.09 9.84 -8.06
N ALA A 56 0.19 10.22 -8.10
CA ALA A 56 0.76 10.96 -9.23
C ALA A 56 1.04 10.08 -10.46
N ALA A 57 1.09 8.75 -10.31
CA ALA A 57 1.33 7.82 -11.42
C ALA A 57 0.03 7.31 -12.04
N VAL A 58 -1.00 7.08 -11.24
CA VAL A 58 -2.26 6.52 -11.75
C VAL A 58 -2.98 7.52 -12.68
N THR A 59 -3.32 7.02 -13.85
CA THR A 59 -4.06 7.72 -14.90
C THR A 59 -5.56 7.56 -14.73
N ALA A 60 -6.35 8.43 -15.37
CA ALA A 60 -7.81 8.33 -15.33
C ALA A 60 -8.34 7.03 -15.95
N ASP A 61 -7.73 6.56 -17.03
CA ASP A 61 -8.14 5.32 -17.70
C ASP A 61 -7.85 4.08 -16.84
N GLN A 62 -6.68 4.02 -16.19
CA GLN A 62 -6.33 2.97 -15.24
C GLN A 62 -7.30 2.98 -14.04
N ALA A 63 -7.57 4.14 -13.45
CA ALA A 63 -8.51 4.28 -12.33
C ALA A 63 -9.94 3.88 -12.73
N ALA A 64 -10.40 4.27 -13.92
CA ALA A 64 -11.70 3.87 -14.45
C ALA A 64 -11.79 2.36 -14.69
N HIS A 65 -10.72 1.74 -15.20
CA HIS A 65 -10.62 0.29 -15.37
C HIS A 65 -10.71 -0.42 -14.01
N LEU A 66 -9.83 -0.06 -13.07
CA LEU A 66 -9.79 -0.64 -11.73
C LEU A 66 -11.12 -0.44 -11.00
N GLY A 67 -11.71 0.75 -11.10
CA GLY A 67 -13.03 1.03 -10.50
C GLY A 67 -14.14 0.14 -11.07
N ARG A 68 -14.13 -0.18 -12.37
CA ARG A 68 -15.06 -1.17 -12.94
C ARG A 68 -14.81 -2.56 -12.38
N TYR A 69 -13.54 -2.99 -12.31
CA TYR A 69 -13.18 -4.28 -11.74
C TYR A 69 -13.64 -4.41 -10.28
N MET A 70 -13.33 -3.41 -9.43
CA MET A 70 -13.75 -3.36 -8.03
C MET A 70 -15.27 -3.53 -7.86
N ARG A 71 -16.08 -2.85 -8.69
CA ARG A 71 -17.54 -2.96 -8.64
C ARG A 71 -18.05 -4.32 -9.13
N ALA A 72 -17.39 -4.92 -10.11
CA ALA A 72 -17.82 -6.17 -10.72
C ALA A 72 -17.45 -7.39 -9.90
N SER A 73 -16.23 -7.43 -9.35
CA SER A 73 -15.70 -8.60 -8.64
C SER A 73 -15.70 -8.47 -7.12
N GLY A 74 -15.62 -7.23 -6.59
CA GLY A 74 -15.30 -6.99 -5.18
C GLY A 74 -13.89 -7.42 -4.77
N ALA A 75 -13.06 -7.90 -5.70
CA ALA A 75 -11.77 -8.53 -5.42
C ALA A 75 -10.59 -7.54 -5.42
N ALA A 76 -10.86 -6.24 -5.39
CA ALA A 76 -9.83 -5.21 -5.26
C ALA A 76 -10.31 -4.07 -4.36
N ARG A 77 -9.38 -3.51 -3.60
CA ARG A 77 -9.56 -2.29 -2.81
C ARG A 77 -8.40 -1.36 -3.08
N VAL A 78 -8.62 -0.05 -3.02
CA VAL A 78 -7.60 0.95 -3.38
C VAL A 78 -7.32 1.84 -2.19
N HIS A 79 -6.04 2.11 -1.96
CA HIS A 79 -5.59 3.06 -0.95
C HIS A 79 -4.33 3.80 -1.40
N GLN A 80 -3.94 4.82 -0.65
CA GLN A 80 -2.87 5.72 -1.05
C GLN A 80 -1.48 5.12 -0.78
N HIS A 81 -0.65 5.12 -1.83
CA HIS A 81 0.77 4.82 -1.74
C HIS A 81 1.62 6.07 -1.98
N GLY A 82 1.97 6.75 -0.88
CA GLY A 82 2.71 8.00 -0.94
C GLY A 82 2.02 9.08 -1.76
N TYR A 83 2.77 9.82 -2.58
CA TYR A 83 2.22 10.74 -3.58
C TYR A 83 2.77 10.48 -4.98
N ALA A 84 4.08 10.58 -5.16
CA ALA A 84 4.76 10.37 -6.43
C ALA A 84 5.81 9.26 -6.37
N HIS A 85 5.98 8.63 -5.21
CA HIS A 85 7.00 7.64 -4.93
C HIS A 85 8.41 8.18 -5.21
N GLN A 86 8.66 9.45 -4.86
CA GLN A 86 9.94 10.14 -5.08
C GLN A 86 10.79 10.16 -3.81
N ASN A 87 12.11 9.96 -3.96
CA ASN A 87 13.03 10.16 -2.86
C ASN A 87 13.34 11.65 -2.72
N HIS A 88 13.24 12.16 -1.50
CA HIS A 88 13.61 13.54 -1.20
C HIS A 88 14.80 13.66 -0.25
N GLU A 89 15.26 12.55 0.33
CA GLU A 89 16.44 12.56 1.19
C GLU A 89 17.71 12.77 0.36
N THR A 90 18.56 13.69 0.82
CA THR A 90 19.90 13.94 0.25
C THR A 90 20.95 12.98 0.81
N GLU A 91 20.71 12.43 2.00
CA GLU A 91 21.58 11.48 2.69
C GLU A 91 20.76 10.34 3.30
N GLY A 92 21.39 9.22 3.61
CA GLY A 92 20.73 8.09 4.25
C GLY A 92 19.79 7.29 3.33
N ARG A 93 18.72 6.74 3.89
CA ARG A 93 17.82 5.82 3.19
C ARG A 93 16.70 6.59 2.50
N LYS A 94 16.34 6.19 1.28
CA LYS A 94 15.25 6.81 0.49
C LYS A 94 13.98 7.00 1.32
N CYS A 95 13.40 8.19 1.31
CA CYS A 95 12.14 8.48 1.98
C CYS A 95 11.39 9.55 1.19
N GLU A 96 10.09 9.36 0.98
CA GLU A 96 9.25 10.41 0.39
C GLU A 96 8.79 11.39 1.49
N PHE A 97 8.49 10.90 2.69
CA PHE A 97 7.95 11.71 3.79
C PHE A 97 8.90 11.75 4.99
N GLY A 98 10.18 12.04 4.74
CA GLY A 98 11.19 12.22 5.77
C GLY A 98 11.59 13.69 5.99
N PRO A 99 12.62 13.92 6.82
CA PRO A 99 12.97 15.25 7.33
C PRO A 99 13.62 16.17 6.28
N ALA A 100 14.03 15.65 5.11
CA ALA A 100 14.59 16.48 4.04
C ALA A 100 13.56 17.44 3.40
N ARG A 101 12.28 17.34 3.78
CA ARG A 101 11.22 18.26 3.34
C ARG A 101 10.48 18.86 4.52
N SER A 102 10.00 20.10 4.33
CA SER A 102 9.15 20.75 5.33
C SER A 102 7.86 19.97 5.59
N VAL A 103 7.30 20.11 6.79
CA VAL A 103 6.03 19.48 7.18
C VAL A 103 4.91 19.90 6.23
N GLU A 104 4.90 21.16 5.79
CA GLU A 104 3.87 21.73 4.90
C GLU A 104 3.88 21.07 3.53
N ARG A 105 5.05 20.79 2.96
CA ARG A 105 5.17 20.10 1.67
C ARG A 105 4.70 18.66 1.76
N ARG A 106 5.11 17.95 2.82
CA ARG A 106 4.67 16.59 3.10
C ARG A 106 3.15 16.52 3.28
N TRP A 107 2.59 17.48 4.01
CA TRP A 107 1.15 17.61 4.20
C TRP A 107 0.40 17.87 2.90
N ALA A 108 0.89 18.81 2.08
CA ALA A 108 0.30 19.12 0.78
C ALA A 108 0.25 17.89 -0.13
N ASP A 109 1.34 17.11 -0.20
CA ASP A 109 1.40 15.89 -1.01
C ASP A 109 0.44 14.80 -0.53
N ILE A 110 0.39 14.56 0.79
CA ILE A 110 -0.54 13.56 1.37
C ILE A 110 -1.98 13.94 1.03
N ARG A 111 -2.34 15.20 1.26
CA ARG A 111 -3.67 15.72 0.99
C ARG A 111 -4.02 15.67 -0.49
N ALA A 112 -3.13 16.15 -1.35
CA ALA A 112 -3.32 16.14 -2.80
C ALA A 112 -3.48 14.72 -3.33
N GLY A 113 -2.70 13.76 -2.82
CA GLY A 113 -2.84 12.36 -3.15
C GLY A 113 -4.20 11.78 -2.75
N ARG A 114 -4.67 12.10 -1.53
CA ARG A 114 -5.96 11.64 -1.03
C ARG A 114 -7.10 12.17 -1.90
N ASP A 115 -7.10 13.48 -2.13
CA ASP A 115 -8.16 14.15 -2.87
C ASP A 115 -8.19 13.64 -4.32
N ARG A 116 -7.02 13.52 -4.96
CA ARG A 116 -6.90 12.95 -6.31
C ARG A 116 -7.42 11.52 -6.40
N LEU A 117 -7.04 10.63 -5.50
CA LEU A 117 -7.52 9.24 -5.54
C LEU A 117 -9.02 9.19 -5.29
N ARG A 118 -9.55 9.98 -4.35
CA ARG A 118 -10.99 10.05 -4.12
C ARG A 118 -11.75 10.52 -5.36
N ASP A 119 -11.22 11.48 -6.09
CA ASP A 119 -11.85 11.96 -7.33
C ASP A 119 -11.82 10.87 -8.40
N LEU A 120 -10.66 10.24 -8.62
CA LEU A 120 -10.47 9.20 -9.64
C LEU A 120 -11.29 7.92 -9.38
N PHE A 121 -11.46 7.54 -8.11
CA PHE A 121 -12.19 6.34 -7.71
C PHE A 121 -13.59 6.64 -7.16
N HIS A 122 -14.10 7.87 -7.36
CA HIS A 122 -15.43 8.31 -6.90
C HIS A 122 -15.69 8.03 -5.41
N GLY A 123 -14.68 8.23 -4.58
CA GLY A 123 -14.72 8.04 -3.14
C GLY A 123 -14.51 6.59 -2.68
N ALA A 124 -14.41 5.62 -3.58
CA ALA A 124 -14.10 4.22 -3.25
C ALA A 124 -12.61 4.02 -2.96
N VAL A 125 -12.09 4.74 -1.97
CA VAL A 125 -10.69 4.70 -1.52
C VAL A 125 -10.69 4.49 -0.02
N ASP A 126 -9.94 3.49 0.44
CA ASP A 126 -9.84 3.18 1.85
C ASP A 126 -8.93 4.16 2.59
N PRO A 127 -9.20 4.45 3.87
CA PRO A 127 -8.41 5.36 4.67
C PRO A 127 -7.10 4.69 5.17
N VAL A 128 -6.40 4.03 4.26
CA VAL A 128 -5.12 3.34 4.48
C VAL A 128 -4.02 4.13 3.77
N PHE A 129 -2.87 4.27 4.43
CA PHE A 129 -1.68 4.85 3.85
C PHE A 129 -0.54 3.84 3.88
N THR A 130 0.09 3.64 2.72
CA THR A 130 1.34 2.87 2.61
C THR A 130 2.46 3.83 2.22
N PRO A 131 3.48 4.04 3.07
CA PRO A 131 4.61 4.86 2.70
C PRO A 131 5.54 4.13 1.72
N PRO A 132 6.02 4.79 0.65
CA PRO A 132 7.11 4.27 -0.18
C PRO A 132 8.30 3.80 0.64
N TRP A 133 8.90 2.69 0.21
CA TRP A 133 10.00 2.02 0.92
C TRP A 133 9.71 1.64 2.38
N ASN A 134 8.45 1.63 2.81
CA ASN A 134 8.01 1.39 4.19
C ASN A 134 8.52 2.43 5.21
N ARG A 135 8.80 3.66 4.75
CA ARG A 135 9.46 4.69 5.55
C ARG A 135 8.65 5.99 5.62
N CYS A 136 8.42 6.43 6.85
CA CYS A 136 7.89 7.73 7.22
C CYS A 136 8.35 8.02 8.65
N ASP A 137 8.02 9.21 9.15
CA ASP A 137 8.38 9.65 10.50
C ASP A 137 7.15 10.04 11.35
N GLN A 138 7.41 10.48 12.58
CA GLN A 138 6.35 10.81 13.54
C GLN A 138 5.44 11.95 13.07
N ASP A 139 6.01 12.98 12.43
CA ASP A 139 5.23 14.09 11.87
C ASP A 139 4.27 13.62 10.77
N THR A 140 4.71 12.64 9.98
CA THR A 140 3.88 12.02 8.94
C THR A 140 2.64 11.38 9.55
N LEU A 141 2.74 10.67 10.68
CA LEU A 141 1.59 10.06 11.35
C LEU A 141 0.59 11.12 11.84
N SER A 142 1.08 12.25 12.37
CA SER A 142 0.21 13.37 12.77
C SER A 142 -0.54 13.97 11.58
N ILE A 143 0.13 14.08 10.43
CA ILE A 143 -0.51 14.50 9.17
C ILE A 143 -1.60 13.49 8.75
N LEU A 144 -1.27 12.20 8.75
CA LEU A 144 -2.19 11.13 8.33
C LEU A 144 -3.47 11.14 9.16
N ALA A 145 -3.34 11.22 10.48
CA ALA A 145 -4.49 11.31 11.39
C ALA A 145 -5.36 12.55 11.09
N ARG A 146 -4.73 13.72 10.86
CA ARG A 146 -5.44 14.96 10.52
C ARG A 146 -6.19 14.87 9.19
N GLU A 147 -5.61 14.18 8.20
CA GLU A 147 -6.21 14.00 6.88
C GLU A 147 -7.20 12.82 6.80
N GLY A 148 -7.52 12.19 7.94
CA GLY A 148 -8.59 11.18 8.04
C GLY A 148 -8.15 9.76 7.65
N PHE A 149 -6.85 9.52 7.50
CA PHE A 149 -6.34 8.15 7.44
C PHE A 149 -6.52 7.48 8.79
N ARG A 150 -6.72 6.16 8.77
CA ARG A 150 -6.95 5.33 9.95
C ARG A 150 -5.93 4.22 10.08
N ILE A 151 -5.36 3.77 8.96
CA ILE A 151 -4.43 2.64 8.93
C ILE A 151 -3.12 3.08 8.28
N LEU A 152 -2.01 2.76 8.94
CA LEU A 152 -0.67 2.76 8.36
C LEU A 152 -0.31 1.31 8.00
N SER A 153 0.02 1.03 6.74
CA SER A 153 0.45 -0.31 6.34
C SER A 153 1.86 -0.28 5.78
N ARG A 154 2.79 -0.97 6.45
CA ARG A 154 4.22 -1.00 6.12
C ARG A 154 4.86 -2.31 6.59
N ASP A 155 6.10 -2.57 6.18
CA ASP A 155 6.85 -3.77 6.55
C ASP A 155 6.96 -3.95 8.08
N VAL A 156 6.84 -5.19 8.56
CA VAL A 156 6.92 -5.55 10.00
C VAL A 156 8.26 -5.15 10.64
N THR A 157 9.32 -4.97 9.85
CA THR A 157 10.65 -4.57 10.31
C THR A 157 10.86 -3.05 10.32
N ALA A 158 9.84 -2.26 9.95
CA ALA A 158 9.96 -0.81 9.91
C ALA A 158 10.13 -0.20 11.32
N THR A 159 10.89 0.89 11.42
CA THR A 159 11.20 1.55 12.70
C THR A 159 9.92 1.86 13.49
N PRO A 160 9.77 1.45 14.76
CA PRO A 160 8.56 1.72 15.53
C PRO A 160 8.26 3.21 15.65
N LEU A 161 6.97 3.56 15.59
CA LEU A 161 6.46 4.93 15.74
C LEU A 161 5.31 4.95 16.75
N ALA A 162 5.06 6.11 17.37
CA ALA A 162 3.89 6.28 18.22
C ALA A 162 2.64 6.51 17.35
N LEU A 163 1.83 5.46 17.18
CA LEU A 163 0.72 5.44 16.22
C LEU A 163 -0.40 6.46 16.53
N GLY A 164 -0.55 6.89 17.78
CA GLY A 164 -1.62 7.79 18.19
C GLY A 164 -3.00 7.18 17.87
N PRO A 165 -3.85 7.84 17.06
CA PRO A 165 -5.17 7.30 16.69
C PRO A 165 -5.13 6.31 15.52
N LEU A 166 -3.98 6.11 14.88
CA LEU A 166 -3.85 5.19 13.74
C LEU A 166 -3.69 3.75 14.23
N GLN A 167 -4.17 2.81 13.43
CA GLN A 167 -3.81 1.40 13.55
C GLN A 167 -2.68 1.07 12.58
N GLU A 168 -1.76 0.21 12.97
CA GLU A 168 -0.75 -0.35 12.06
C GLU A 168 -1.17 -1.75 11.60
N VAL A 169 -1.11 -1.98 10.29
CA VAL A 169 -1.35 -3.30 9.67
C VAL A 169 -0.10 -3.68 8.87
N PRO A 170 0.81 -4.47 9.46
CA PRO A 170 2.12 -4.71 8.87
C PRO A 170 2.07 -5.74 7.73
N VAL A 171 3.02 -5.63 6.81
CA VAL A 171 3.33 -6.69 5.83
C VAL A 171 4.47 -7.54 6.38
N ALA A 172 4.22 -8.84 6.52
CA ALA A 172 5.18 -9.80 7.09
C ALA A 172 6.03 -10.51 6.02
N ILE A 173 5.53 -10.64 4.80
CA ILE A 173 6.21 -11.36 3.71
C ILE A 173 6.20 -10.48 2.45
N ASP A 174 7.39 -10.23 1.90
CA ASP A 174 7.59 -9.57 0.61
C ASP A 174 7.99 -10.61 -0.44
N TRP A 175 7.06 -10.94 -1.33
CA TRP A 175 7.25 -11.99 -2.32
C TRP A 175 8.22 -11.59 -3.44
N GLN A 176 8.38 -10.29 -3.71
CA GLN A 176 9.29 -9.82 -4.75
C GLN A 176 10.75 -9.85 -4.27
N LYS A 177 11.03 -9.45 -3.02
CA LYS A 177 12.38 -9.54 -2.44
C LYS A 177 12.89 -10.97 -2.23
N SER A 178 11.99 -11.96 -2.23
CA SER A 178 12.38 -13.37 -2.13
C SER A 178 13.12 -13.92 -3.35
N ARG A 179 13.29 -13.11 -4.41
CA ARG A 179 13.99 -13.48 -5.65
C ARG A 179 15.52 -13.41 -5.55
N ASP A 180 16.08 -12.76 -4.54
CA ASP A 180 17.53 -12.51 -4.43
C ASP A 180 18.24 -13.41 -3.39
N ARG A 181 17.71 -14.59 -3.08
CA ARG A 181 18.37 -15.58 -2.22
C ARG A 181 18.41 -16.96 -2.85
#